data_AF-A0A259CLB5-F1
#
_entry.id   AF-A0A259CLB5-F1
#
_cell.length_a   1.000
_cell.length_b   1.000
_cell.length_c   1.000
_cell.angle_alpha   90.00
_cell.angle_beta   90.00
_cell.angle_gamma   90.00
#
_symmetry.space_group_name_H-M   'P 1'
#
loop_
_entity.id
_entity.type
_entity.pdbx_description
1 polymer ?
#
loop_
_entity_poly.entity_id
_entity_poly.type
_entity_poly.pdbx_seq_one_letter_code
_entity_poly.pdbx_strand_id
1 'polypeptide(L)'
;MALVKKHIQQVVEELPQFSTLEEAVKYYHANNEKFDEQGYAIEQIEMFEGGGEELVKLLVDNPYVDKDTASKIASILAKMDGSRAPIESIMGLLKVRNAYIRNLGITTLQSYGDAIKYYIVKFLIGDDRDLRIFAINVLGDVNFAQSRDMLIELLEKEADINVAMTAVDYMAEIGEVQDIPLLETLKSRFQDPYVEFAIDTAIRSIRG
;
A
#
# COMPACT_ATOMS: atom_id res chain seq x y z
N MET A 1 13.43 63.73 -12.91
CA MET A 1 12.69 62.58 -13.45
C MET A 1 12.38 61.64 -12.30
N ALA A 2 11.12 61.57 -11.87
CA ALA A 2 10.70 60.68 -10.80
C ALA A 2 10.35 59.28 -11.37
N LEU A 3 11.00 58.24 -10.84
CA LEU A 3 10.72 56.85 -11.17
C LEU A 3 9.42 56.44 -10.46
N VAL A 4 8.33 56.32 -11.20
CA VAL A 4 7.09 55.70 -10.72
C VAL A 4 7.34 54.20 -10.58
N LYS A 5 7.54 53.71 -9.35
CA LYS A 5 7.49 52.28 -9.05
C LYS A 5 6.06 51.79 -9.31
N LYS A 6 5.85 51.13 -10.46
CA LYS A 6 4.63 50.35 -10.72
C LYS A 6 4.56 49.24 -9.65
N HIS A 7 3.69 49.41 -8.67
CA HIS A 7 3.25 48.32 -7.81
C HIS A 7 2.49 47.35 -8.72
N ILE A 8 3.13 46.23 -9.06
CA ILE A 8 2.42 45.10 -9.67
C ILE A 8 1.64 44.48 -8.52
N GLN A 9 0.34 44.73 -8.44
CA GLN A 9 -0.54 43.96 -7.58
C GLN A 9 -0.45 42.50 -8.04
N GLN A 10 0.07 41.62 -7.20
CA GLN A 10 -0.19 40.19 -7.34
C GLN A 10 -1.72 40.03 -7.22
N VAL A 11 -2.37 39.70 -8.34
CA VAL A 11 -3.74 39.21 -8.32
C VAL A 11 -3.65 37.85 -7.65
N VAL A 12 -4.13 37.75 -6.40
CA VAL A 12 -4.37 36.46 -5.77
C VAL A 12 -5.53 35.85 -6.54
N GLU A 13 -5.24 34.87 -7.38
CA GLU A 13 -6.27 34.13 -8.11
C GLU A 13 -7.11 33.38 -7.07
N GLU A 14 -8.39 33.73 -6.94
CA GLU A 14 -9.28 33.07 -5.98
C GLU A 14 -9.48 31.61 -6.38
N LEU A 15 -9.14 30.69 -5.48
CA LEU A 15 -9.33 29.26 -5.70
C LEU A 15 -10.83 28.92 -5.78
N PRO A 16 -11.26 28.08 -6.73
CA PRO A 16 -12.67 27.77 -6.93
C PRO A 16 -13.22 26.89 -5.81
N GLN A 17 -14.46 27.15 -5.37
CA GLN A 17 -15.17 26.21 -4.51
C GLN A 17 -15.83 25.12 -5.34
N PHE A 18 -15.72 23.86 -4.91
CA PHE A 18 -16.38 22.72 -5.54
C PHE A 18 -17.63 22.32 -4.76
N SER A 19 -18.71 22.04 -5.47
CA SER A 19 -19.96 21.52 -4.87
C SER A 19 -20.04 19.99 -4.98
N THR A 20 -19.23 19.39 -5.85
CA THR A 20 -19.20 17.94 -6.08
C THR A 20 -17.78 17.40 -6.19
N LEU A 21 -17.62 16.10 -5.88
CA LEU A 21 -16.38 15.37 -6.10
C LEU A 21 -15.93 15.44 -7.57
N GLU A 22 -16.86 15.32 -8.51
CA GLU A 22 -16.57 15.36 -9.95
C GLU A 22 -15.94 16.70 -10.38
N GLU A 23 -16.41 17.82 -9.84
CA GLU A 23 -15.83 19.15 -10.11
C GLU A 23 -14.40 19.26 -9.60
N ALA A 24 -14.12 18.79 -8.38
CA ALA A 24 -12.77 18.81 -7.80
C ALA A 24 -11.80 17.94 -8.63
N VAL A 25 -12.24 16.74 -9.05
CA VAL A 25 -11.46 15.83 -9.91
C VAL A 25 -11.21 16.44 -11.29
N LYS A 26 -12.24 17.06 -11.90
CA LYS A 26 -12.08 17.78 -13.17
C LYS A 26 -11.05 18.90 -13.05
N TYR A 27 -11.06 19.65 -11.94
CA TYR A 27 -10.10 20.70 -11.70
C TYR A 27 -8.67 20.16 -11.51
N TYR A 28 -8.50 19.03 -10.82
CA TYR A 28 -7.22 18.33 -10.72
C TYR A 28 -6.64 18.01 -12.11
N HIS A 29 -7.43 17.39 -12.99
CA HIS A 29 -6.97 17.03 -14.34
C HIS A 29 -6.72 18.23 -15.24
N ALA A 30 -7.54 19.29 -15.12
CA ALA A 30 -7.39 20.51 -15.91
C ALA A 30 -6.10 21.29 -15.58
N ASN A 31 -5.50 21.02 -14.41
CA ASN A 31 -4.30 21.69 -13.92
C ASN A 31 -3.11 20.74 -13.82
N ASN A 32 -3.01 19.74 -14.69
CA ASN A 32 -1.84 18.86 -14.75
C ASN A 32 -0.52 19.65 -14.83
N GLU A 33 0.50 19.21 -14.08
CA GLU A 33 1.81 19.87 -13.92
C GLU A 33 1.77 21.21 -13.15
N LYS A 34 0.62 21.61 -12.62
CA LYS A 34 0.51 22.76 -11.73
C LYS A 34 0.29 22.30 -10.29
N PHE A 35 1.41 22.18 -9.57
CA PHE A 35 1.45 21.56 -8.24
C PHE A 35 0.51 22.25 -7.23
N ASP A 36 0.44 23.57 -7.21
CA ASP A 36 -0.39 24.30 -6.23
C ASP A 36 -1.88 24.05 -6.47
N GLU A 37 -2.34 24.11 -7.73
CA GLU A 37 -3.72 23.85 -8.11
C GLU A 37 -4.10 22.38 -7.96
N GLN A 38 -3.25 21.44 -8.36
CA GLN A 38 -3.49 20.01 -8.11
C GLN A 38 -3.50 19.72 -6.61
N GLY A 39 -2.60 20.35 -5.86
CA GLY A 39 -2.54 20.25 -4.43
C GLY A 39 -3.82 20.74 -3.76
N TYR A 40 -4.37 21.87 -4.20
CA TYR A 40 -5.66 22.35 -3.72
C TYR A 40 -6.79 21.38 -4.06
N ALA A 41 -6.84 20.90 -5.31
CA ALA A 41 -7.85 19.93 -5.76
C ALA A 41 -7.86 18.67 -4.88
N ILE A 42 -6.67 18.13 -4.57
CA ILE A 42 -6.50 16.95 -3.72
C ILE A 42 -7.06 17.17 -2.31
N GLU A 43 -6.79 18.32 -1.70
CA GLU A 43 -7.35 18.67 -0.38
C GLU A 43 -8.87 18.80 -0.41
N GLN A 44 -9.44 19.28 -1.52
CA GLN A 44 -10.89 19.34 -1.68
C GLN A 44 -11.51 17.97 -1.94
N ILE A 45 -10.85 17.11 -2.71
CA ILE A 45 -11.34 15.75 -3.02
C ILE A 45 -11.55 14.95 -1.72
N GLU A 46 -10.60 15.01 -0.78
CA GLU A 46 -10.69 14.33 0.52
C GLU A 46 -12.00 14.62 1.28
N MET A 47 -12.53 15.84 1.13
CA MET A 47 -13.68 16.31 1.88
C MET A 47 -15.00 15.66 1.44
N PHE A 48 -15.04 15.07 0.25
CA PHE A 48 -16.24 14.43 -0.30
C PHE A 48 -16.34 12.95 0.09
N GLU A 49 -17.57 12.43 0.16
CA GLU A 49 -17.82 10.99 0.19
C GLU A 49 -17.25 10.34 -1.09
N GLY A 50 -16.54 9.22 -0.95
CA GLY A 50 -15.82 8.59 -2.07
C GLY A 50 -14.49 9.27 -2.44
N GLY A 51 -14.12 10.36 -1.75
CA GLY A 51 -12.90 11.11 -2.05
C GLY A 51 -11.63 10.27 -1.89
N GLY A 52 -11.56 9.42 -0.88
CA GLY A 52 -10.43 8.52 -0.67
C GLY A 52 -10.22 7.55 -1.84
N GLU A 53 -11.30 6.89 -2.28
CA GLU A 53 -11.26 5.98 -3.43
C GLU A 53 -10.77 6.68 -4.69
N GLU A 54 -11.24 7.90 -4.93
CA GLU A 54 -10.82 8.66 -6.10
C GLU A 54 -9.35 9.09 -6.00
N LEU A 55 -8.88 9.50 -4.81
CA LEU A 55 -7.45 9.80 -4.57
C LEU A 55 -6.55 8.60 -4.90
N VAL A 56 -6.94 7.40 -4.49
CA VAL A 56 -6.24 6.17 -4.87
C VAL A 56 -6.26 5.98 -6.38
N LYS A 57 -7.42 6.15 -7.00
CA LYS A 57 -7.60 5.97 -8.44
C LYS A 57 -6.74 6.93 -9.26
N LEU A 58 -6.53 8.17 -8.80
CA LEU A 58 -5.61 9.11 -9.45
C LEU A 58 -4.18 8.54 -9.55
N LEU A 59 -3.71 7.80 -8.54
CA LEU A 59 -2.40 7.15 -8.55
C LEU A 59 -2.37 5.87 -9.40
N VAL A 60 -3.48 5.12 -9.44
CA VAL A 60 -3.60 3.91 -10.25
C VAL A 60 -3.64 4.25 -11.74
N ASP A 61 -4.48 5.22 -12.11
CA ASP A 61 -4.71 5.63 -13.50
C ASP A 61 -3.52 6.44 -14.06
N ASN A 62 -2.83 7.19 -13.20
CA ASN A 62 -1.60 7.90 -13.55
C ASN A 62 -0.43 7.52 -12.62
N PRO A 63 0.20 6.35 -12.82
CA PRO A 63 1.28 5.88 -11.96
C PRO A 63 2.59 6.65 -12.15
N TYR A 64 2.63 7.64 -13.05
CA TYR A 64 3.79 8.49 -13.33
C TYR A 64 3.55 9.96 -12.97
N VAL A 65 2.52 10.25 -12.17
CA VAL A 65 2.34 11.56 -11.55
C VAL A 65 3.61 11.96 -10.79
N ASP A 66 3.89 13.26 -10.70
CA ASP A 66 5.06 13.77 -10.00
C ASP A 66 5.08 13.31 -8.53
N LYS A 67 6.29 13.20 -7.98
CA LYS A 67 6.51 12.63 -6.65
C LYS A 67 5.85 13.45 -5.54
N ASP A 68 5.79 14.76 -5.70
CA ASP A 68 5.25 15.64 -4.67
C ASP A 68 3.73 15.47 -4.60
N THR A 69 3.07 15.40 -5.75
CA THR A 69 1.64 15.12 -5.88
C THR A 69 1.31 13.71 -5.36
N ALA A 70 2.08 12.69 -5.75
CA ALA A 70 1.92 11.34 -5.23
C ALA A 70 2.08 11.28 -3.70
N SER A 71 3.11 11.95 -3.17
CA SER A 71 3.36 12.05 -1.72
C SER A 71 2.22 12.75 -0.99
N LYS A 72 1.67 13.82 -1.57
CA LYS A 72 0.55 14.56 -0.99
C LYS A 72 -0.69 13.67 -0.89
N ILE A 73 -1.03 12.96 -1.96
CA ILE A 73 -2.13 11.99 -1.97
C ILE A 73 -1.92 10.92 -0.90
N ALA A 74 -0.74 10.29 -0.87
CA ALA A 74 -0.42 9.25 0.11
C ALA A 74 -0.46 9.76 1.55
N SER A 75 0.00 10.99 1.80
CA SER A 75 -0.06 11.61 3.13
C SER A 75 -1.49 11.89 3.58
N ILE A 76 -2.40 12.25 2.67
CA ILE A 76 -3.81 12.46 2.99
C ILE A 76 -4.45 11.12 3.32
N LEU A 77 -4.28 10.12 2.43
CA LEU A 77 -4.77 8.77 2.66
C LEU A 77 -4.29 8.26 4.03
N ALA A 78 -3.00 8.33 4.34
CA ALA A 78 -2.42 7.84 5.60
C ALA A 78 -3.00 8.51 6.87
N LYS A 79 -3.60 9.69 6.76
CA LYS A 79 -4.22 10.44 7.87
C LYS A 79 -5.73 10.24 7.95
N MET A 80 -6.35 9.59 6.96
CA MET A 80 -7.78 9.27 7.02
C MET A 80 -8.04 8.33 8.20
N ASP A 81 -9.19 8.48 8.84
CA ASP A 81 -9.60 7.54 9.86
C ASP A 81 -9.80 6.14 9.25
N GLY A 82 -9.36 5.08 9.94
CA GLY A 82 -9.41 3.71 9.42
C GLY A 82 -10.81 3.22 9.04
N SER A 83 -11.87 3.83 9.59
CA SER A 83 -13.26 3.53 9.21
C SER A 83 -13.71 4.17 7.89
N ARG A 84 -13.01 5.23 7.45
CA ARG A 84 -13.27 5.97 6.19
C ARG A 84 -12.19 5.75 5.15
N ALA A 85 -11.06 5.18 5.55
CA ALA A 85 -9.94 4.91 4.67
C ALA A 85 -10.32 3.85 3.61
N PRO A 86 -10.00 4.08 2.34
CA PRO A 86 -10.31 3.15 1.25
C PRO A 86 -9.27 2.02 1.21
N ILE A 87 -9.14 1.23 2.28
CA ILE A 87 -8.07 0.24 2.48
C ILE A 87 -7.97 -0.76 1.32
N GLU A 88 -9.11 -1.26 0.83
CA GLU A 88 -9.14 -2.18 -0.31
C GLU A 88 -8.65 -1.53 -1.60
N SER A 89 -8.96 -0.25 -1.80
CA SER A 89 -8.47 0.51 -2.95
C SER A 89 -6.96 0.76 -2.81
N ILE A 90 -6.47 1.13 -1.63
CA ILE A 90 -5.04 1.38 -1.36
C ILE A 90 -4.20 0.14 -1.68
N MET A 91 -4.72 -1.06 -1.44
CA MET A 91 -4.09 -2.32 -1.86
C MET A 91 -3.90 -2.43 -3.38
N GLY A 92 -4.76 -1.79 -4.17
CA GLY A 92 -4.60 -1.65 -5.62
C GLY A 92 -3.29 -0.95 -6.01
N LEU A 93 -2.78 -0.03 -5.16
CA LEU A 93 -1.50 0.64 -5.40
C LEU A 93 -0.32 -0.34 -5.42
N LEU A 94 -0.44 -1.47 -4.74
CA LEU A 94 0.61 -2.49 -4.67
C LEU A 94 0.80 -3.21 -6.01
N LYS A 95 -0.23 -3.23 -6.86
CA LYS A 95 -0.18 -3.81 -8.22
C LYS A 95 0.40 -2.87 -9.27
N VAL A 96 0.57 -1.59 -8.95
CA VAL A 96 1.07 -0.59 -9.88
C VAL A 96 2.53 -0.89 -10.23
N ARG A 97 2.92 -0.77 -11.52
CA ARG A 97 4.30 -1.06 -11.95
C ARG A 97 5.34 -0.10 -11.35
N ASN A 98 4.95 1.14 -11.07
CA ASN A 98 5.83 2.12 -10.47
C ASN A 98 6.13 1.74 -9.00
N ALA A 99 7.38 1.34 -8.73
CA ALA A 99 7.82 0.95 -7.41
C ALA A 99 7.65 2.05 -6.35
N TYR A 100 7.77 3.32 -6.74
CA TYR A 100 7.55 4.44 -5.82
C TYR A 100 6.09 4.50 -5.35
N ILE A 101 5.12 4.36 -6.27
CA ILE A 101 3.68 4.34 -5.94
C ILE A 101 3.34 3.11 -5.08
N ARG A 102 3.90 1.94 -5.40
CA ARG A 102 3.73 0.75 -4.55
C ARG A 102 4.21 1.00 -3.13
N ASN A 103 5.40 1.57 -2.97
CA ASN A 103 5.97 1.84 -1.66
C ASN A 103 5.12 2.85 -0.87
N LEU A 104 4.55 3.86 -1.53
CA LEU A 104 3.57 4.75 -0.91
C LEU A 104 2.35 3.97 -0.41
N GLY A 105 1.81 3.05 -1.21
CA GLY A 105 0.72 2.17 -0.78
C GLY A 105 1.08 1.35 0.46
N ILE A 106 2.28 0.76 0.50
CA ILE A 106 2.78 0.01 1.68
C ILE A 106 2.84 0.92 2.90
N THR A 107 3.50 2.08 2.80
CA THR A 107 3.64 3.01 3.93
C THR A 107 2.29 3.56 4.40
N THR A 108 1.37 3.83 3.49
CA THR A 108 0.00 4.24 3.83
C THR A 108 -0.75 3.11 4.55
N LEU A 109 -0.61 1.85 4.13
CA LEU A 109 -1.24 0.72 4.84
C LEU A 109 -0.67 0.54 6.25
N GLN A 110 0.65 0.68 6.40
CA GLN A 110 1.33 0.58 7.69
C GLN A 110 0.84 1.64 8.69
N SER A 111 0.49 2.85 8.26
CA SER A 111 0.08 3.93 9.16
C SER A 111 -1.22 3.65 9.91
N TYR A 112 -2.04 2.72 9.44
CA TYR A 112 -3.28 2.31 10.10
C TYR A 112 -3.10 1.26 11.21
N GLY A 113 -1.91 0.64 11.31
CA GLY A 113 -1.60 -0.37 12.32
C GLY A 113 -2.65 -1.48 12.41
N ASP A 114 -3.22 -1.68 13.60
CA ASP A 114 -4.18 -2.76 13.86
C ASP A 114 -5.48 -2.67 13.05
N ALA A 115 -5.85 -1.49 12.53
CA ALA A 115 -7.09 -1.32 11.77
C ALA A 115 -7.08 -2.08 10.43
N ILE A 116 -5.91 -2.42 9.90
CA ILE A 116 -5.81 -3.18 8.64
C ILE A 116 -5.79 -4.71 8.83
N LYS A 117 -5.78 -5.23 10.07
CA LYS A 117 -5.70 -6.69 10.34
C LYS A 117 -6.75 -7.50 9.60
N TYR A 118 -8.01 -7.05 9.64
CA TYR A 118 -9.11 -7.71 8.93
C TYR A 118 -8.83 -7.83 7.43
N TYR A 119 -8.34 -6.74 6.83
CA TYR A 119 -8.03 -6.69 5.41
C TYR A 119 -6.85 -7.60 5.08
N ILE A 120 -5.79 -7.61 5.90
CA ILE A 120 -4.66 -8.52 5.71
C ILE A 120 -5.10 -9.98 5.67
N VAL A 121 -5.94 -10.41 6.61
CA VAL A 121 -6.51 -11.77 6.58
C VAL A 121 -7.31 -12.00 5.30
N LYS A 122 -8.19 -11.05 4.93
CA LYS A 122 -8.98 -11.13 3.70
C LYS A 122 -8.09 -11.34 2.46
N PHE A 123 -6.93 -10.69 2.39
CA PHE A 123 -6.02 -10.82 1.27
C PHE A 123 -5.24 -12.13 1.29
N LEU A 124 -4.76 -12.58 2.45
CA LEU A 124 -4.06 -13.86 2.60
C LEU A 124 -4.92 -15.06 2.15
N ILE A 125 -6.24 -14.99 2.31
CA ILE A 125 -7.16 -16.05 1.88
C ILE A 125 -7.75 -15.81 0.48
N GLY A 126 -7.40 -14.71 -0.18
CA GLY A 126 -7.94 -14.33 -1.49
C GLY A 126 -7.26 -15.06 -2.65
N ASP A 127 -7.92 -15.07 -3.81
CA ASP A 127 -7.44 -15.79 -5.00
C ASP A 127 -6.24 -15.10 -5.68
N ASP A 128 -6.09 -13.79 -5.48
CA ASP A 128 -5.05 -13.00 -6.14
C ASP A 128 -3.67 -13.24 -5.51
N ARG A 129 -2.82 -13.96 -6.25
CA ARG A 129 -1.45 -14.31 -5.87
C ARG A 129 -0.62 -13.10 -5.42
N ASP A 130 -0.68 -11.99 -6.16
CA ASP A 130 0.15 -10.83 -5.88
C ASP A 130 -0.32 -10.14 -4.59
N LEU A 131 -1.64 -10.06 -4.36
CA LEU A 131 -2.18 -9.57 -3.09
C LEU A 131 -1.79 -10.44 -1.90
N ARG A 132 -1.68 -11.77 -2.05
CA ARG A 132 -1.15 -12.63 -0.99
C ARG A 132 0.30 -12.31 -0.65
N ILE A 133 1.16 -12.17 -1.67
CA ILE A 133 2.57 -11.75 -1.47
C ILE A 133 2.64 -10.40 -0.75
N PHE A 134 1.81 -9.44 -1.18
CA PHE A 134 1.79 -8.12 -0.56
C PHE A 134 1.29 -8.16 0.89
N ALA A 135 0.27 -8.96 1.19
CA ALA A 135 -0.22 -9.13 2.55
C ALA A 135 0.87 -9.69 3.47
N ILE A 136 1.68 -10.65 3.00
CA ILE A 136 2.82 -11.18 3.74
C ILE A 136 3.87 -10.08 4.01
N ASN A 137 4.21 -9.28 2.99
CA ASN A 137 5.18 -8.18 3.17
C ASN A 137 4.70 -7.16 4.21
N VAL A 138 3.40 -6.82 4.19
CA VAL A 138 2.81 -5.91 5.20
C VAL A 138 2.83 -6.53 6.59
N LEU A 139 2.61 -7.85 6.73
CA LEU A 139 2.79 -8.53 8.02
C LEU A 139 4.23 -8.37 8.55
N GLY A 140 5.21 -8.48 7.66
CA GLY A 140 6.64 -8.23 7.89
C GLY A 140 6.92 -6.91 8.57
N ASP A 141 6.36 -5.84 7.99
CA ASP A 141 6.67 -4.49 8.41
C ASP A 141 5.85 -4.01 9.63
N VAL A 142 4.62 -4.49 9.81
CA VAL A 142 3.74 -4.05 10.90
C VAL A 142 3.92 -4.92 12.16
N ASN A 143 4.47 -6.13 12.02
CA ASN A 143 4.80 -7.05 13.11
C ASN A 143 3.64 -7.27 14.11
N PHE A 144 2.47 -7.68 13.58
CA PHE A 144 1.34 -8.03 14.43
C PHE A 144 1.68 -9.24 15.31
N ALA A 145 1.19 -9.24 16.55
CA ALA A 145 1.35 -10.39 17.46
C ALA A 145 0.81 -11.70 16.85
N GLN A 146 -0.17 -11.62 15.94
CA GLN A 146 -0.78 -12.74 15.25
C GLN A 146 -0.10 -13.09 13.91
N SER A 147 0.94 -12.36 13.47
CA SER A 147 1.58 -12.57 12.16
C SER A 147 2.00 -14.03 11.96
N ARG A 148 2.62 -14.63 12.98
CA ARG A 148 3.05 -16.03 12.94
C ARG A 148 1.89 -17.00 12.68
N ASP A 149 0.80 -16.85 13.42
CA ASP A 149 -0.38 -17.72 13.28
C ASP A 149 -1.03 -17.55 11.90
N MET A 150 -1.09 -16.32 11.38
CA MET A 150 -1.58 -16.05 10.03
C MET A 150 -0.72 -16.72 8.94
N LEU A 151 0.61 -16.73 9.09
CA LEU A 151 1.50 -17.41 8.14
C LEU A 151 1.39 -18.93 8.23
N ILE A 152 1.22 -19.48 9.43
CA ILE A 152 0.97 -20.92 9.63
C ILE A 152 -0.28 -21.34 8.87
N GLU A 153 -1.41 -20.65 9.10
CA GLU A 153 -2.68 -20.94 8.41
C GLU A 153 -2.59 -20.78 6.88
N LEU A 154 -1.78 -19.84 6.40
CA LEU A 154 -1.50 -19.69 4.98
C LEU A 154 -0.72 -20.91 4.45
N LEU A 155 0.41 -21.25 5.07
CA LEU A 155 1.32 -22.29 4.61
C LEU A 155 0.69 -23.70 4.64
N GLU A 156 -0.26 -23.94 5.54
CA GLU A 156 -1.02 -25.20 5.57
C GLU A 156 -1.72 -25.52 4.25
N LYS A 157 -2.16 -24.49 3.50
CA LYS A 157 -2.98 -24.64 2.29
C LYS A 157 -2.40 -24.00 1.04
N GLU A 158 -1.36 -23.19 1.14
CA GLU A 158 -0.80 -22.46 0.00
C GLU A 158 -0.23 -23.43 -1.05
N ALA A 159 -0.56 -23.11 -2.31
CA ALA A 159 -0.22 -23.91 -3.48
C ALA A 159 0.72 -23.16 -4.44
N ASP A 160 0.82 -21.84 -4.37
CA ASP A 160 1.79 -21.06 -5.13
C ASP A 160 3.14 -21.06 -4.41
N ILE A 161 4.18 -21.55 -5.10
CA ILE A 161 5.55 -21.63 -4.57
C ILE A 161 6.05 -20.25 -4.15
N ASN A 162 5.77 -19.18 -4.91
CA ASN A 162 6.31 -17.86 -4.60
C ASN A 162 5.64 -17.25 -3.38
N VAL A 163 4.32 -17.43 -3.24
CA VAL A 163 3.59 -17.01 -2.04
C VAL A 163 4.11 -17.77 -0.82
N ALA A 164 4.23 -19.10 -0.94
CA ALA A 164 4.74 -19.93 0.14
C ALA A 164 6.17 -19.54 0.55
N MET A 165 7.07 -19.34 -0.42
CA MET A 165 8.45 -18.96 -0.11
C MET A 165 8.57 -17.55 0.47
N THR A 166 7.72 -16.61 0.05
CA THR A 166 7.63 -15.28 0.70
C THR A 166 7.24 -15.43 2.18
N ALA A 167 6.28 -16.31 2.49
CA ALA A 167 5.90 -16.60 3.88
C ALA A 167 6.99 -17.34 4.66
N VAL A 168 7.72 -18.26 4.02
CA VAL A 168 8.86 -18.98 4.62
C VAL A 168 9.99 -18.04 4.97
N ASP A 169 10.30 -17.08 4.10
CA ASP A 169 11.32 -16.06 4.37
C ASP A 169 10.98 -15.28 5.63
N TYR A 170 9.71 -14.91 5.81
CA TYR A 170 9.30 -14.22 7.03
C TYR A 170 9.23 -15.15 8.26
N MET A 171 8.81 -16.41 8.09
CA MET A 171 8.89 -17.43 9.14
C MET A 171 10.33 -17.72 9.59
N ALA A 172 11.35 -17.43 8.80
CA ALA A 172 12.74 -17.54 9.23
C ALA A 172 13.08 -16.55 10.37
N GLU A 173 12.35 -15.42 10.44
CA GLU A 173 12.55 -14.37 11.45
C GLU A 173 11.64 -14.54 12.67
N ILE A 174 10.38 -14.94 12.45
CA ILE A 174 9.35 -15.00 13.51
C ILE A 174 8.92 -16.41 13.91
N GLY A 175 9.38 -17.43 13.18
CA GLY A 175 9.03 -18.82 13.41
C GLY A 175 9.66 -19.39 14.66
N GLU A 176 9.00 -20.38 15.24
CA GLU A 176 9.46 -21.09 16.43
C GLU A 176 9.77 -22.56 16.10
N VAL A 177 10.50 -23.24 16.99
CA VAL A 177 10.91 -24.64 16.79
C VAL A 177 9.71 -25.57 16.51
N GLN A 178 8.53 -25.26 17.05
CA GLN A 178 7.30 -26.02 16.83
C GLN A 178 6.72 -25.88 15.41
N ASP A 179 7.18 -24.91 14.61
CA ASP A 179 6.75 -24.70 13.22
C ASP A 179 7.57 -25.52 12.21
N ILE A 180 8.73 -26.02 12.63
CA ILE A 180 9.62 -26.80 11.77
C ILE A 180 8.90 -27.98 11.09
N PRO A 181 8.04 -28.77 11.75
CA PRO A 181 7.30 -29.85 11.09
C PRO A 181 6.43 -29.35 9.93
N LEU A 182 5.77 -28.19 10.07
CA LEU A 182 4.98 -27.59 8.99
C LEU A 182 5.89 -27.21 7.82
N LEU A 183 7.01 -26.53 8.07
CA LEU A 183 7.97 -26.12 7.04
C LEU A 183 8.53 -27.34 6.28
N GLU A 184 8.88 -28.42 6.98
CA GLU A 184 9.34 -29.67 6.36
C GLU A 184 8.29 -30.28 5.43
N THR A 185 7.00 -30.16 5.74
CA THR A 185 5.94 -30.68 4.85
C THR A 185 5.94 -29.99 3.48
N LEU A 186 6.37 -28.71 3.41
CA LEU A 186 6.41 -27.94 2.17
C LEU A 186 7.42 -28.51 1.17
N LYS A 187 8.54 -29.06 1.64
CA LYS A 187 9.53 -29.74 0.77
C LYS A 187 8.88 -30.88 0.00
N SER A 188 8.16 -31.74 0.71
CA SER A 188 7.46 -32.90 0.10
C SER A 188 6.29 -32.48 -0.79
N ARG A 189 5.63 -31.36 -0.47
CA ARG A 189 4.51 -30.82 -1.24
C ARG A 189 4.96 -30.27 -2.59
N PHE A 190 6.03 -29.47 -2.61
CA PHE A 190 6.47 -28.78 -3.82
C PHE A 190 7.52 -29.53 -4.63
N GLN A 191 8.35 -30.36 -4.00
CA GLN A 191 9.39 -31.17 -4.67
C GLN A 191 10.30 -30.34 -5.60
N ASP A 192 10.71 -29.17 -5.12
CA ASP A 192 11.55 -28.21 -5.85
C ASP A 192 12.84 -27.93 -5.07
N PRO A 193 14.03 -28.02 -5.70
CA PRO A 193 15.32 -27.80 -5.03
C PRO A 193 15.47 -26.40 -4.40
N TYR A 194 14.85 -25.38 -4.99
CA TYR A 194 14.84 -24.04 -4.42
C TYR A 194 14.00 -24.00 -3.14
N VAL A 195 12.85 -24.67 -3.12
CA VAL A 195 12.02 -24.81 -1.91
C VAL A 195 12.78 -25.54 -0.81
N GLU A 196 13.44 -26.65 -1.13
CA GLU A 196 14.25 -27.38 -0.14
C GLU A 196 15.32 -26.49 0.50
N PHE A 197 16.06 -25.75 -0.32
CA PHE A 197 17.09 -24.82 0.15
C PHE A 197 16.52 -23.68 1.01
N ALA A 198 15.40 -23.08 0.60
CA ALA A 198 14.76 -22.00 1.33
C ALA A 198 14.27 -22.48 2.71
N ILE A 199 13.60 -23.63 2.76
CA ILE A 199 13.13 -24.24 4.02
C ILE A 199 14.29 -24.59 4.94
N ASP A 200 15.36 -25.21 4.42
CA ASP A 200 16.55 -25.52 5.23
C ASP A 200 17.23 -24.28 5.79
N THR A 201 17.16 -23.17 5.05
CA THR A 201 17.67 -21.88 5.52
C THR A 201 16.80 -21.31 6.62
N ALA A 202 15.48 -21.30 6.46
CA ALA A 202 14.55 -20.83 7.47
C ALA A 202 14.65 -21.67 8.77
N ILE A 203 14.72 -23.00 8.67
CA ILE A 203 14.86 -23.90 9.82
C ILE A 203 16.16 -23.65 10.58
N ARG A 204 17.26 -23.35 9.88
CA ARG A 204 18.53 -22.98 10.53
C ARG A 204 18.38 -21.69 11.33
N SER A 205 17.75 -20.67 10.75
CA SER A 205 17.48 -19.41 11.46
C SER A 205 16.63 -19.62 12.72
N ILE A 206 15.57 -20.44 12.63
CA ILE A 206 14.68 -20.74 13.77
C ILE A 206 15.42 -21.46 14.91
N ARG A 207 16.42 -22.29 14.60
CA ARG A 207 17.17 -23.06 15.62
C ARG A 207 18.23 -22.25 16.36
N GLY A 208 18.69 -21.14 15.78
CA GLY A 208 19.84 -20.36 16.27
C GLY A 208 21.18 -20.92 15.81
#